data_AF-A0A956DME0-F1
#
_entry.id   AF-A0A956DME0-F1
#
_cell.length_a   1.000
_cell.length_b   1.000
_cell.length_c   1.000
_cell.angle_alpha   90.00
_cell.angle_beta   90.00
_cell.angle_gamma   90.00
#
_symmetry.space_group_name_H-M   'P 1'
#
loop_
_entity.id
_entity.type
_entity.pdbx_description
1 polymer ?
#
loop_
_entity_poly.entity_id
_entity_poly.type
_entity_poly.pdbx_seq_one_letter_code
_entity_poly.pdbx_strand_id
1 'polypeptide(L)'
;MSRTVLAAATFACLVGCTAEPEVGQQDAAATPVRRLLLCQQGLSDRTLGWDKGLFALCESVEDAGFELVWDGDYPAFGALDEDGAYEALFEALDTNGDGGVDDGDQRTAVHLVGFSWGGINVTDLAKRLNRDDRVAWWRRGVSGMVLLDPFQPQVSRSVIPSNVLDAWVYRQTETTSGDCSIEASLGFGFNGHRPKALNDDTFCTHYDLDRFRDGVGHCDVPTVARKAAFENLVRHRDYAPWADWAESCPLE
;
A
#
# COMPACT_ATOMS: atom_id res chain seq x y z
N MET A 1 -64.84 42.84 -32.31
CA MET A 1 -64.42 42.32 -33.64
C MET A 1 -63.52 41.09 -33.42
N SER A 2 -63.33 40.26 -34.46
CA SER A 2 -62.63 38.95 -34.56
C SER A 2 -61.58 38.60 -33.49
N ARG A 3 -61.49 37.39 -32.89
CA ARG A 3 -61.47 35.97 -33.38
C ARG A 3 -60.21 35.52 -34.17
N THR A 4 -59.25 34.94 -33.43
CA THR A 4 -58.29 33.85 -33.81
C THR A 4 -57.68 33.29 -32.50
N VAL A 5 -57.58 32.00 -32.13
CA VAL A 5 -57.91 30.65 -32.67
C VAL A 5 -56.78 29.87 -33.40
N LEU A 6 -56.37 28.74 -32.77
CA LEU A 6 -55.57 27.57 -33.26
C LEU A 6 -54.07 27.81 -33.62
N ALA A 7 -53.15 26.84 -33.50
CA ALA A 7 -53.25 25.41 -33.14
C ALA A 7 -52.05 24.91 -32.29
N ALA A 8 -52.24 23.80 -31.57
CA ALA A 8 -51.17 22.99 -30.99
C ALA A 8 -50.81 21.82 -31.93
N ALA A 9 -49.53 21.43 -31.99
CA ALA A 9 -49.06 20.29 -32.77
C ALA A 9 -48.59 19.17 -31.84
N THR A 10 -49.42 18.13 -31.70
CA THR A 10 -49.05 16.86 -31.06
C THR A 10 -48.31 15.97 -32.07
N PHE A 11 -47.02 15.73 -31.85
CA PHE A 11 -46.30 14.66 -32.55
C PHE A 11 -46.47 13.35 -31.79
N ALA A 12 -47.19 12.40 -32.39
CA ALA A 12 -47.25 11.02 -31.92
C ALA A 12 -46.13 10.22 -32.60
N CYS A 13 -45.12 9.79 -31.84
CA CYS A 13 -44.19 8.76 -32.31
C CYS A 13 -44.85 7.38 -32.16
N LEU A 14 -44.96 6.66 -33.27
CA LEU A 14 -45.54 5.33 -33.34
C LEU A 14 -44.65 4.30 -32.64
N VAL A 15 -45.27 3.44 -31.84
CA VAL A 15 -44.64 2.29 -31.19
C VAL A 15 -44.28 1.25 -32.24
N GLY A 16 -42.98 1.01 -32.43
CA GLY A 16 -42.43 -0.06 -33.25
C GLY A 16 -41.51 -0.95 -32.41
N CYS A 17 -42.08 -1.84 -31.60
CA CYS A 17 -41.30 -2.80 -30.81
C CYS A 17 -40.75 -3.92 -31.72
N THR A 18 -39.62 -3.68 -32.37
CA THR A 18 -38.72 -4.77 -32.76
C THR A 18 -38.00 -5.25 -31.51
N ALA A 19 -38.30 -6.48 -31.07
CA ALA A 19 -37.52 -7.12 -30.02
C ALA A 19 -36.10 -7.34 -30.53
N GLU A 20 -35.14 -6.57 -30.01
CA GLU A 20 -33.72 -6.85 -30.21
C GLU A 20 -33.40 -8.20 -29.57
N PRO A 21 -32.54 -9.03 -30.20
CA PRO A 21 -32.10 -10.26 -29.55
C PRO A 21 -31.33 -9.90 -28.29
N GLU A 22 -31.71 -10.50 -27.16
CA GLU A 22 -30.90 -10.47 -25.94
C GLU A 22 -29.56 -11.14 -26.25
N VAL A 23 -28.57 -10.35 -26.67
CA VAL A 23 -27.17 -10.76 -26.75
C VAL A 23 -26.77 -11.03 -25.31
N GLY A 24 -26.84 -12.31 -24.93
CA GLY A 24 -26.46 -12.78 -23.61
C GLY A 24 -25.03 -12.34 -23.36
N GLN A 25 -24.90 -11.27 -22.59
CA GLN A 25 -23.63 -10.73 -22.15
C GLN A 25 -23.07 -11.75 -21.16
N GLN A 26 -22.35 -12.73 -21.70
CA GLN A 26 -21.50 -13.60 -20.91
C GLN A 26 -20.45 -12.67 -20.32
N ASP A 27 -20.70 -12.22 -19.10
CA ASP A 27 -19.71 -11.60 -18.24
C ASP A 27 -18.55 -12.59 -18.13
N ALA A 28 -17.55 -12.40 -18.99
CA ALA A 28 -16.35 -13.20 -19.01
C ALA A 28 -15.73 -13.03 -17.63
N ALA A 29 -15.84 -14.08 -16.80
CA ALA A 29 -15.52 -14.04 -15.39
C ALA A 29 -14.13 -13.42 -15.22
N ALA A 30 -14.09 -12.21 -14.66
CA ALA A 30 -12.89 -11.39 -14.67
C ALA A 30 -11.74 -12.20 -14.06
N THR A 31 -10.68 -12.42 -14.83
CA THR A 31 -9.54 -13.25 -14.40
C THR A 31 -9.07 -12.73 -13.04
N PRO A 32 -9.04 -13.58 -11.99
CA PRO A 32 -8.69 -13.12 -10.66
C PRO A 32 -7.28 -12.52 -10.67
N VAL A 33 -7.18 -11.30 -10.18
CA VAL A 33 -5.90 -10.58 -10.06
C VAL A 33 -5.13 -11.19 -8.88
N ARG A 34 -3.92 -11.67 -9.14
CA ARG A 34 -3.00 -12.14 -8.11
C ARG A 34 -2.63 -10.97 -7.20
N ARG A 35 -2.50 -11.19 -5.89
CA ARG A 35 -2.06 -10.16 -4.95
C ARG A 35 -0.72 -10.61 -4.39
N LEU A 36 0.31 -9.79 -4.59
CA LEU A 36 1.67 -10.07 -4.15
C LEU A 36 2.04 -9.07 -3.07
N LEU A 37 2.59 -9.55 -1.95
CA LEU A 37 3.07 -8.75 -0.84
C LEU A 37 4.58 -8.94 -0.71
N LEU A 38 5.32 -7.84 -0.59
CA LEU A 38 6.69 -7.84 -0.08
C LEU A 38 6.76 -7.06 1.24
N CYS A 39 7.44 -7.65 2.23
CA CYS A 39 7.70 -7.00 3.51
C CYS A 39 9.19 -6.69 3.69
N GLN A 40 9.53 -5.56 4.33
CA GLN A 40 10.89 -5.24 4.79
C GLN A 40 10.89 -4.83 6.26
N GLN A 41 11.80 -5.42 7.02
CA GLN A 41 11.95 -5.20 8.46
C GLN A 41 12.88 -4.03 8.80
N GLY A 42 13.03 -3.73 10.08
CA GLY A 42 13.95 -2.69 10.58
C GLY A 42 15.43 -3.10 10.49
N LEU A 43 16.29 -2.25 11.07
CA LEU A 43 17.74 -2.49 11.18
C LEU A 43 18.10 -3.60 12.21
N SER A 44 17.10 -4.25 12.81
CA SER A 44 17.25 -5.33 13.79
C SER A 44 17.77 -6.62 13.15
N ASP A 45 18.47 -7.42 13.96
CA ASP A 45 18.56 -8.87 13.70
C ASP A 45 17.16 -9.48 13.89
N ARG A 46 16.72 -10.29 12.91
CA ARG A 46 15.39 -10.93 12.84
C ARG A 46 15.05 -11.73 14.12
N THR A 47 16.06 -12.20 14.84
CA THR A 47 15.92 -13.00 16.06
C THR A 47 15.63 -12.18 17.33
N LEU A 48 15.91 -10.87 17.33
CA LEU A 48 15.64 -9.98 18.48
C LEU A 48 14.14 -9.76 18.70
N GLY A 49 13.34 -9.92 17.65
CA GLY A 49 11.88 -9.92 17.72
C GLY A 49 11.24 -8.55 17.91
N TRP A 50 11.96 -7.47 17.65
CA TRP A 50 11.39 -6.12 17.52
C TRP A 50 10.38 -6.07 16.36
N ASP A 51 10.64 -6.84 15.31
CA ASP A 51 9.85 -6.94 14.09
C ASP A 51 8.67 -7.94 14.19
N LYS A 52 8.39 -8.52 15.37
CA LYS A 52 7.31 -9.52 15.55
C LYS A 52 5.93 -9.04 15.08
N GLY A 53 5.63 -7.76 15.29
CA GLY A 53 4.37 -7.17 14.82
C GLY A 53 4.28 -7.07 13.29
N LEU A 54 5.42 -6.88 12.61
CA LEU A 54 5.54 -6.91 11.15
C LEU A 54 5.40 -8.33 10.63
N PHE A 55 6.14 -9.30 11.16
CA PHE A 55 6.08 -10.69 10.68
C PHE A 55 4.65 -11.24 10.79
N ALA A 56 4.02 -11.05 11.96
CA ALA A 56 2.63 -11.44 12.17
C ALA A 56 1.60 -10.64 11.33
N LEU A 57 1.96 -9.47 10.80
CA LEU A 57 1.15 -8.75 9.80
C LEU A 57 1.28 -9.44 8.43
N CYS A 58 2.51 -9.71 7.97
CA CYS A 58 2.78 -10.33 6.68
C CYS A 58 2.16 -11.74 6.57
N GLU A 59 2.34 -12.57 7.60
CA GLU A 59 1.70 -13.89 7.73
C GLU A 59 0.16 -13.77 7.71
N SER A 60 -0.42 -12.81 8.44
CA SER A 60 -1.88 -12.61 8.43
C SER A 60 -2.42 -12.21 7.05
N VAL A 61 -1.63 -11.48 6.24
CA VAL A 61 -1.99 -11.07 4.88
C VAL A 61 -1.86 -12.24 3.89
N GLU A 62 -0.87 -13.11 4.08
CA GLU A 62 -0.77 -14.40 3.36
C GLU A 62 -1.99 -15.29 3.64
N ASP A 63 -2.39 -15.44 4.92
CA ASP A 63 -3.64 -16.12 5.34
C ASP A 63 -4.90 -15.50 4.70
N ALA A 64 -4.87 -14.22 4.32
CA ALA A 64 -5.94 -13.53 3.60
C ALA A 64 -5.91 -13.75 2.07
N GLY A 65 -5.05 -14.63 1.58
CA GLY A 65 -4.91 -15.03 0.17
C GLY A 65 -4.07 -14.07 -0.66
N PHE A 66 -3.03 -13.50 -0.07
CA PHE A 66 -1.93 -12.87 -0.81
C PHE A 66 -0.80 -13.90 -0.96
N GLU A 67 -0.03 -13.78 -2.02
CA GLU A 67 1.27 -14.43 -2.13
C GLU A 67 2.31 -13.53 -1.46
N LEU A 68 3.17 -14.09 -0.62
CA LEU A 68 4.23 -13.37 0.09
C LEU A 68 5.59 -13.63 -0.57
N VAL A 69 6.38 -12.58 -0.80
CA VAL A 69 7.78 -12.71 -1.22
C VAL A 69 8.61 -12.96 0.05
N TRP A 70 9.11 -14.18 0.19
CA TRP A 70 9.85 -14.67 1.37
C TRP A 70 11.37 -14.42 1.24
N ASP A 71 12.02 -14.10 2.37
CA ASP A 71 13.48 -14.00 2.51
C ASP A 71 13.99 -15.25 3.24
N GLY A 72 14.19 -16.32 2.48
CA GLY A 72 14.47 -17.66 3.02
C GLY A 72 13.32 -18.13 3.92
N ASP A 73 13.62 -18.41 5.19
CA ASP A 73 12.64 -18.83 6.19
C ASP A 73 11.86 -17.65 6.85
N TYR A 74 12.04 -16.41 6.38
CA TYR A 74 11.49 -15.20 7.02
C TYR A 74 10.45 -14.47 6.14
N PRO A 75 9.33 -14.00 6.73
CA PRO A 75 8.25 -13.33 6.00
C PRO A 75 8.56 -11.86 5.63
N ALA A 76 9.82 -11.43 5.75
CA ALA A 76 10.25 -10.08 5.43
C ALA A 76 11.76 -10.00 5.16
N PHE A 77 12.15 -9.13 4.22
CA PHE A 77 13.53 -8.86 3.87
C PHE A 77 14.25 -7.98 4.89
N GLY A 78 15.55 -8.21 5.05
CA GLY A 78 16.39 -7.40 5.94
C GLY A 78 16.57 -5.97 5.43
N ALA A 79 16.63 -4.97 6.33
CA ALA A 79 16.82 -3.56 5.94
C ALA A 79 18.10 -3.26 5.15
N LEU A 80 19.09 -4.16 5.17
CA LEU A 80 20.35 -4.02 4.43
C LEU A 80 20.35 -4.79 3.10
N ASP A 81 19.28 -5.51 2.77
CA ASP A 81 19.13 -6.28 1.53
C ASP A 81 17.99 -5.73 0.66
N GLU A 82 18.09 -4.45 0.30
CA GLU A 82 17.14 -3.82 -0.63
C GLU A 82 17.28 -4.37 -2.05
N ASP A 83 18.50 -4.70 -2.48
CA ASP A 83 18.75 -5.29 -3.79
C ASP A 83 18.14 -6.70 -3.91
N GLY A 84 18.35 -7.58 -2.92
CA GLY A 84 17.73 -8.91 -2.88
C GLY A 84 16.21 -8.83 -2.80
N ALA A 85 15.67 -7.93 -1.98
CA ALA A 85 14.23 -7.67 -1.91
C ALA A 85 13.66 -7.23 -3.27
N TYR A 86 14.36 -6.35 -4.01
CA TYR A 86 13.90 -5.92 -5.32
C TYR A 86 13.95 -7.03 -6.37
N GLU A 87 15.06 -7.76 -6.49
CA GLU A 87 15.15 -8.82 -7.50
C GLU A 87 14.20 -9.99 -7.19
N ALA A 88 13.94 -10.30 -5.92
CA ALA A 88 12.90 -11.27 -5.53
C ALA A 88 11.46 -10.79 -5.87
N LEU A 89 11.17 -9.49 -5.70
CA LEU A 89 9.91 -8.89 -6.18
C LEU A 89 9.81 -8.95 -7.71
N PHE A 90 10.92 -8.70 -8.42
CA PHE A 90 10.96 -8.75 -9.88
C PHE A 90 10.73 -10.18 -10.40
N GLU A 91 11.46 -11.18 -9.86
CA GLU A 91 11.28 -12.60 -10.21
C GLU A 91 9.87 -13.09 -9.89
N ALA A 92 9.27 -12.63 -8.79
CA ALA A 92 7.88 -12.93 -8.46
C ALA A 92 6.87 -12.22 -9.39
N LEU A 93 7.26 -11.23 -10.19
CA LEU A 93 6.41 -10.54 -11.17
C LEU A 93 6.59 -11.06 -12.60
N ASP A 94 7.81 -11.47 -12.95
CA ASP A 94 8.19 -12.19 -14.18
C ASP A 94 7.76 -13.67 -14.07
N THR A 95 6.44 -13.86 -14.12
CA THR A 95 5.79 -15.18 -13.98
C THR A 95 6.06 -16.12 -15.14
N ASN A 96 6.58 -15.61 -16.25
CA ASN A 96 6.91 -16.40 -17.44
C ASN A 96 8.42 -16.74 -17.55
N GLY A 97 9.29 -15.95 -16.90
CA GLY A 97 10.74 -16.13 -16.80
C GLY A 97 11.53 -15.61 -18.00
N ASP A 98 11.03 -14.62 -18.76
CA ASP A 98 11.69 -14.07 -19.95
C ASP A 98 12.58 -12.85 -19.68
N GLY A 99 12.57 -12.33 -18.45
CA GLY A 99 13.33 -11.16 -18.02
C GLY A 99 12.58 -9.82 -18.15
N GLY A 100 11.31 -9.84 -18.54
CA GLY A 100 10.38 -8.72 -18.53
C GLY A 100 9.25 -8.88 -17.51
N VAL A 101 8.46 -7.82 -17.33
CA VAL A 101 7.16 -7.89 -16.65
C VAL A 101 6.13 -7.17 -17.53
N ASP A 102 5.42 -7.93 -18.35
CA ASP A 102 4.52 -7.39 -19.38
C ASP A 102 3.15 -8.11 -19.47
N ASP A 103 2.56 -8.21 -20.66
CA ASP A 103 1.27 -8.88 -20.88
C ASP A 103 1.36 -10.41 -21.02
N GLY A 104 2.57 -10.96 -21.15
CA GLY A 104 2.84 -12.39 -20.93
C GLY A 104 2.61 -12.82 -19.47
N ASP A 105 2.70 -11.88 -18.53
CA ASP A 105 2.65 -12.16 -17.10
C ASP A 105 1.27 -12.08 -16.45
N GLN A 106 1.08 -12.91 -15.43
CA GLN A 106 -0.14 -12.89 -14.62
C GLN A 106 -0.38 -11.49 -14.04
N ARG A 107 -1.61 -11.00 -14.18
CA ARG A 107 -2.02 -9.71 -13.61
C ARG A 107 -1.88 -9.77 -12.09
N THR A 108 -0.96 -8.96 -11.57
CA THR A 108 -0.55 -8.94 -10.17
C THR A 108 -0.72 -7.53 -9.60
N ALA A 109 -1.37 -7.43 -8.44
CA ALA A 109 -1.49 -6.24 -7.62
C ALA A 109 -0.39 -6.27 -6.55
N VAL A 110 0.61 -5.39 -6.67
CA VAL A 110 1.77 -5.32 -5.76
C VAL A 110 1.42 -4.55 -4.50
N HIS A 111 1.81 -5.11 -3.36
CA HIS A 111 1.64 -4.52 -2.04
C HIS A 111 2.97 -4.51 -1.30
N LEU A 112 3.25 -3.44 -0.58
CA LEU A 112 4.53 -3.24 0.12
C LEU A 112 4.30 -2.87 1.58
N VAL A 113 4.98 -3.53 2.50
CA VAL A 113 4.91 -3.23 3.94
C VAL A 113 6.32 -3.06 4.48
N GLY A 114 6.63 -1.93 5.12
CA GLY A 114 7.96 -1.68 5.67
C GLY A 114 7.92 -1.14 7.09
N PHE A 115 8.79 -1.66 7.96
CA PHE A 115 9.00 -1.12 9.31
C PHE A 115 10.35 -0.38 9.41
N SER A 116 10.38 0.75 10.11
CA SER A 116 11.62 1.47 10.45
C SER A 116 12.45 1.76 9.20
N TRP A 117 13.69 1.27 9.15
CA TRP A 117 14.59 1.36 8.01
C TRP A 117 13.99 0.74 6.73
N GLY A 118 13.38 -0.44 6.85
CA GLY A 118 12.60 -1.08 5.77
C GLY A 118 11.38 -0.28 5.34
N GLY A 119 10.81 0.53 6.24
CA GLY A 119 9.75 1.50 5.94
C GLY A 119 10.18 2.62 4.98
N ILE A 120 11.47 2.94 4.92
CA ILE A 120 12.01 3.83 3.89
C ILE A 120 12.35 3.03 2.62
N ASN A 121 13.02 1.88 2.77
CA ASN A 121 13.40 1.02 1.64
C ASN A 121 12.19 0.66 0.75
N VAL A 122 11.02 0.30 1.29
CA VAL A 122 9.84 0.00 0.45
C VAL A 122 9.37 1.19 -0.39
N THR A 123 9.63 2.43 0.05
CA THR A 123 9.37 3.61 -0.80
C THR A 123 10.38 3.70 -1.94
N ASP A 124 11.62 3.27 -1.74
CA ASP A 124 12.66 3.24 -2.77
C ASP A 124 12.48 2.05 -3.73
N LEU A 125 12.05 0.88 -3.26
CA LEU A 125 11.58 -0.24 -4.09
C LEU A 125 10.47 0.19 -5.05
N ALA A 126 9.45 0.92 -4.55
CA ALA A 126 8.38 1.46 -5.39
C ALA A 126 8.89 2.46 -6.45
N LYS A 127 9.89 3.30 -6.12
CA LYS A 127 10.56 4.20 -7.08
C LYS A 127 11.38 3.42 -8.12
N ARG A 128 12.05 2.34 -7.72
CA ARG A 128 12.83 1.45 -8.60
C ARG A 128 11.91 0.74 -9.59
N LEU A 129 10.81 0.16 -9.11
CA LEU A 129 9.77 -0.46 -9.95
C LEU A 129 9.20 0.54 -10.98
N ASN A 130 9.02 1.80 -10.59
CA ASN A 130 8.56 2.86 -11.50
C ASN A 130 9.57 3.26 -12.59
N ARG A 131 10.83 2.88 -12.44
CA ARG A 131 11.95 3.28 -13.32
C ARG A 131 12.60 2.11 -14.06
N ASP A 132 12.22 0.88 -13.75
CA ASP A 132 12.80 -0.31 -14.36
C ASP A 132 12.19 -0.54 -15.74
N ASP A 133 13.03 -0.41 -16.78
CA ASP A 133 12.61 -0.56 -18.17
C ASP A 133 12.38 -2.01 -18.61
N ARG A 134 12.65 -2.98 -17.74
CA ARG A 134 12.15 -4.37 -17.87
C ARG A 134 10.65 -4.47 -17.55
N VAL A 135 10.11 -3.55 -16.75
CA VAL A 135 8.69 -3.55 -16.34
C VAL A 135 7.89 -2.64 -17.27
N ALA A 136 6.89 -3.18 -17.96
CA ALA A 136 6.01 -2.42 -18.84
C ALA A 136 5.30 -1.32 -18.04
N TRP A 137 5.13 -0.11 -18.61
CA TRP A 137 4.72 1.06 -17.82
C TRP A 137 3.37 0.91 -17.09
N TRP A 138 2.45 0.10 -17.62
CA TRP A 138 1.16 -0.23 -16.98
C TRP A 138 1.25 -1.30 -15.88
N ARG A 139 2.40 -1.97 -15.72
CA ARG A 139 2.70 -2.96 -14.68
C ARG A 139 3.50 -2.37 -13.50
N ARG A 140 3.94 -1.11 -13.58
CA ARG A 140 4.78 -0.43 -12.56
C ARG A 140 4.04 0.04 -11.29
N GLY A 141 2.74 -0.22 -11.18
CA GLY A 141 1.90 0.28 -10.08
C GLY A 141 1.99 -0.56 -8.80
N VAL A 142 1.99 0.11 -7.65
CA VAL A 142 1.82 -0.48 -6.32
C VAL A 142 0.40 -0.19 -5.84
N SER A 143 -0.38 -1.23 -5.59
CA SER A 143 -1.78 -1.13 -5.20
C SER A 143 -1.96 -0.67 -3.75
N GLY A 144 -1.09 -1.10 -2.84
CA GLY A 144 -1.15 -0.67 -1.43
C GLY A 144 0.22 -0.63 -0.76
N MET A 145 0.46 0.39 0.05
CA MET A 145 1.68 0.57 0.83
C MET A 145 1.36 0.80 2.31
N VAL A 146 2.00 0.07 3.21
CA VAL A 146 1.95 0.34 4.66
C VAL A 146 3.34 0.66 5.18
N LEU A 147 3.48 1.82 5.82
CA LEU A 147 4.71 2.21 6.50
C LEU A 147 4.48 2.18 8.02
N LEU A 148 5.30 1.41 8.73
CA LEU A 148 5.30 1.27 10.18
C LEU A 148 6.54 2.00 10.72
N ASP A 149 6.31 3.09 11.45
CA ASP A 149 7.31 4.02 11.99
C ASP A 149 8.56 4.24 11.10
N PRO A 150 8.38 4.63 9.82
CA PRO A 150 9.44 4.62 8.84
C PRO A 150 10.57 5.60 9.21
N PHE A 151 11.79 5.09 9.39
CA PHE A 151 12.92 5.86 9.92
C PHE A 151 14.26 5.47 9.27
N GLN A 152 14.99 6.48 8.79
CA GLN A 152 16.43 6.41 8.53
C GLN A 152 17.06 7.76 8.90
N PRO A 153 18.28 7.82 9.46
CA PRO A 153 18.91 9.09 9.85
C PRO A 153 19.31 9.99 8.68
N GLN A 154 19.38 9.46 7.45
CA GLN A 154 19.76 10.20 6.23
C GLN A 154 18.56 10.89 5.54
N VAL A 155 17.33 10.56 5.92
CA VAL A 155 16.11 11.11 5.30
C VAL A 155 15.36 12.03 6.29
N SER A 156 14.46 12.86 5.77
CA SER A 156 13.66 13.81 6.56
C SER A 156 12.14 13.64 6.38
N ARG A 157 11.74 12.76 5.45
CA ARG A 157 10.37 12.46 5.04
C ARG A 157 10.32 11.04 4.49
N SER A 158 9.20 10.36 4.71
CA SER A 158 8.87 9.12 4.00
C SER A 158 8.12 9.48 2.73
N VAL A 159 8.84 9.50 1.60
CA VAL A 159 8.31 9.98 0.32
C VAL A 159 7.52 8.87 -0.36
N ILE A 160 6.19 9.03 -0.42
CA ILE A 160 5.28 8.08 -1.09
C ILE A 160 5.31 8.35 -2.60
N PRO A 161 5.76 7.38 -3.43
CA PRO A 161 5.89 7.57 -4.88
C PRO A 161 4.55 7.67 -5.61
N SER A 162 4.54 8.37 -6.74
CA SER A 162 3.33 8.61 -7.55
C SER A 162 2.75 7.38 -8.25
N ASN A 163 3.44 6.24 -8.22
CA ASN A 163 2.94 4.93 -8.69
C ASN A 163 2.32 4.09 -7.56
N VAL A 164 2.17 4.65 -6.35
CA VAL A 164 1.41 4.04 -5.25
C VAL A 164 -0.05 4.54 -5.32
N LEU A 165 -1.01 3.62 -5.32
CA LEU A 165 -2.44 3.95 -5.29
C LEU A 165 -2.90 4.30 -3.87
N ASP A 166 -2.80 3.34 -2.94
CA ASP A 166 -3.15 3.54 -1.53
C ASP A 166 -1.91 3.49 -0.63
N ALA A 167 -1.82 4.38 0.36
CA ALA A 167 -0.75 4.42 1.35
C ALA A 167 -1.27 4.71 2.76
N TRP A 168 -0.83 3.91 3.75
CA TRP A 168 -1.13 4.09 5.16
C TRP A 168 0.13 4.14 6.01
N VAL A 169 0.32 5.24 6.72
CA VAL A 169 1.55 5.50 7.49
C VAL A 169 1.21 5.59 8.98
N TYR A 170 1.76 4.67 9.77
CA TYR A 170 1.59 4.63 11.22
C TYR A 170 2.90 5.07 11.86
N ARG A 171 2.90 6.07 12.74
CA ARG A 171 4.14 6.55 13.36
C ARG A 171 3.97 6.98 14.82
N GLN A 172 5.03 6.84 15.60
CA GLN A 172 5.27 7.66 16.79
C GLN A 172 6.06 8.92 16.40
N THR A 173 6.06 9.90 17.29
CA THR A 173 6.66 11.23 17.10
C THR A 173 7.45 11.68 18.33
N GLU A 174 7.07 11.19 19.50
CA GLU A 174 7.71 11.38 20.79
C GLU A 174 8.33 10.07 21.29
N THR A 175 9.60 10.12 21.69
CA THR A 175 10.32 8.96 22.21
C THR A 175 9.82 8.60 23.61
N THR A 176 9.12 7.48 23.75
CA THR A 176 8.56 7.04 25.03
C THR A 176 9.54 6.17 25.82
N SER A 177 9.36 6.04 27.14
CA SER A 177 10.29 5.26 28.00
C SER A 177 10.30 3.74 27.75
N GLY A 178 9.38 3.23 26.91
CA GLY A 178 9.35 1.84 26.45
C GLY A 178 10.06 1.63 25.11
N ASP A 179 10.49 2.70 24.44
CA ASP A 179 11.06 2.64 23.10
C ASP A 179 12.41 1.91 23.07
N CYS A 180 12.42 0.71 22.48
CA CYS A 180 13.62 -0.12 22.39
C CYS A 180 14.74 0.52 21.54
N SER A 181 14.41 1.52 20.71
CA SER A 181 15.39 2.29 19.96
C SER A 181 16.22 3.24 20.83
N ILE A 182 15.83 3.55 22.07
CA ILE A 182 16.59 4.41 23.00
C ILE A 182 18.04 3.92 23.16
N GLU A 183 18.24 2.61 23.33
CA GLU A 183 19.58 2.02 23.49
C GLU A 183 20.40 2.11 22.19
N ALA A 184 19.76 1.80 21.05
CA ALA A 184 20.39 1.85 19.72
C ALA A 184 20.71 3.28 19.23
N SER A 185 19.99 4.28 19.75
CA SER A 185 20.07 5.69 19.37
C SER A 185 20.89 6.56 20.32
N LEU A 186 21.52 5.98 21.35
CA LEU A 186 22.22 6.73 22.42
C LEU A 186 21.31 7.72 23.18
N GLY A 187 20.01 7.42 23.29
CA GLY A 187 19.04 8.18 24.06
C GLY A 187 18.11 9.11 23.28
N PHE A 188 18.18 9.13 21.94
CA PHE A 188 17.35 10.03 21.12
C PHE A 188 16.02 9.43 20.63
N GLY A 189 15.91 8.11 20.55
CA GLY A 189 14.80 7.41 19.89
C GLY A 189 14.87 7.42 18.36
N PHE A 190 14.09 6.54 17.74
CA PHE A 190 13.83 6.52 16.30
C PHE A 190 12.37 6.91 16.06
N ASN A 191 12.10 8.20 15.89
CA ASN A 191 10.73 8.69 15.73
C ASN A 191 10.38 8.71 14.23
N GLY A 192 9.29 8.05 13.83
CA GLY A 192 8.92 7.86 12.43
C GLY A 192 8.80 9.17 11.65
N HIS A 193 9.39 9.20 10.46
CA HIS A 193 9.38 10.37 9.60
C HIS A 193 7.96 10.74 9.15
N ARG A 194 7.72 12.04 8.99
CA ARG A 194 6.44 12.51 8.44
C ARG A 194 6.35 12.08 6.97
N PRO A 195 5.22 11.53 6.50
CA PRO A 195 5.08 11.19 5.10
C PRO A 195 4.96 12.43 4.21
N LYS A 196 5.22 12.24 2.92
CA LYS A 196 4.98 13.22 1.85
C LYS A 196 4.55 12.46 0.60
N ALA A 197 3.37 12.72 0.07
CA ALA A 197 2.95 12.19 -1.24
C ALA A 197 3.52 13.05 -2.38
N LEU A 198 3.83 12.43 -3.52
CA LEU A 198 4.38 13.15 -4.70
C LEU A 198 3.31 13.67 -5.67
N ASN A 199 2.07 13.22 -5.54
CA ASN A 199 0.89 13.66 -6.29
C ASN A 199 -0.38 13.50 -5.44
N ASP A 200 -1.48 14.04 -5.93
CA ASP A 200 -2.83 13.98 -5.37
C ASP A 200 -3.64 12.75 -5.83
N ASP A 201 -3.14 11.98 -6.81
CA ASP A 201 -3.76 10.71 -7.22
C ASP A 201 -3.58 9.58 -6.19
N THR A 202 -2.56 9.66 -5.32
CA THR A 202 -2.35 8.67 -4.25
C THR A 202 -3.29 8.96 -3.08
N PHE A 203 -4.13 7.99 -2.73
CA PHE A 203 -4.85 8.00 -1.47
C PHE A 203 -3.86 7.74 -0.33
N CYS A 204 -3.47 8.78 0.40
CA CYS A 204 -2.47 8.69 1.47
C CYS A 204 -3.02 9.18 2.81
N THR A 205 -3.15 8.26 3.76
CA THR A 205 -3.56 8.52 5.14
C THR A 205 -2.38 8.25 6.09
N HIS A 206 -2.22 9.10 7.11
CA HIS A 206 -1.28 8.86 8.20
C HIS A 206 -1.95 8.97 9.57
N TYR A 207 -1.40 8.19 10.51
CA TYR A 207 -1.86 8.02 11.88
C TYR A 207 -0.70 8.34 12.81
N ASP A 208 -0.85 9.45 13.53
CA ASP A 208 0.05 9.93 14.57
C ASP A 208 -0.34 9.27 15.90
N LEU A 209 0.33 8.17 16.25
CA LEU A 209 -0.12 7.26 17.31
C LEU A 209 -0.12 7.93 18.68
N ASP A 210 0.83 8.83 18.96
CA ASP A 210 0.98 9.52 20.25
C ASP A 210 -0.25 10.36 20.61
N ARG A 211 -1.06 10.76 19.61
CA ARG A 211 -2.27 11.54 19.84
C ARG A 211 -3.44 10.74 20.41
N PHE A 212 -3.40 9.41 20.32
CA PHE A 212 -4.51 8.54 20.72
C PHE A 212 -4.08 7.21 21.35
N ARG A 213 -2.77 6.99 21.54
CA ARG A 213 -2.17 5.83 22.21
C ARG A 213 -1.03 6.29 23.10
N ASP A 214 -1.22 6.17 24.42
CA ASP A 214 -0.16 6.43 25.39
C ASP A 214 0.96 5.38 25.29
N GLY A 215 2.21 5.84 25.28
CA GLY A 215 3.38 4.98 25.54
C GLY A 215 3.76 4.00 24.42
N VAL A 216 3.43 4.29 23.16
CA VAL A 216 3.89 3.50 22.01
C VAL A 216 5.33 3.88 21.69
N GLY A 217 6.30 2.96 21.82
CA GLY A 217 7.65 3.15 21.31
C GLY A 217 7.80 2.74 19.84
N HIS A 218 8.91 3.10 19.19
CA HIS A 218 9.26 2.71 17.81
C HIS A 218 8.93 1.24 17.52
N CYS A 219 9.41 0.37 18.41
CA CYS A 219 9.34 -1.08 18.29
C CYS A 219 7.94 -1.65 18.60
N ASP A 220 7.07 -0.88 19.25
CA ASP A 220 5.67 -1.25 19.50
C ASP A 220 4.77 -0.93 18.31
N VAL A 221 5.14 0.03 17.45
CA VAL A 221 4.32 0.49 16.32
C VAL A 221 3.82 -0.67 15.45
N PRO A 222 4.65 -1.65 15.01
CA PRO A 222 4.16 -2.79 14.25
C PRO A 222 3.09 -3.59 15.00
N THR A 223 3.26 -3.79 16.30
CA THR A 223 2.33 -4.58 17.14
C THR A 223 1.01 -3.83 17.36
N VAL A 224 1.07 -2.52 17.62
CA VAL A 224 -0.08 -1.65 17.85
C VAL A 224 -0.88 -1.44 16.56
N ALA A 225 -0.18 -1.16 15.45
CA ALA A 225 -0.78 -0.88 14.14
C ALA A 225 -1.26 -2.13 13.40
N ARG A 226 -0.71 -3.33 13.67
CA ARG A 226 -0.98 -4.58 12.92
C ARG A 226 -2.42 -4.76 12.45
N LYS A 227 -3.40 -4.59 13.34
CA LYS A 227 -4.82 -4.81 12.99
C LYS A 227 -5.36 -3.75 12.01
N ALA A 228 -4.97 -2.48 12.20
CA ALA A 228 -5.35 -1.41 11.28
C ALA A 228 -4.63 -1.59 9.94
N ALA A 229 -3.32 -1.83 9.97
CA ALA A 229 -2.50 -2.12 8.79
C ALA A 229 -3.08 -3.28 7.94
N PHE A 230 -3.44 -4.39 8.58
CA PHE A 230 -4.08 -5.54 7.93
C PHE A 230 -5.43 -5.18 7.29
N GLU A 231 -6.33 -4.56 8.07
CA GLU A 231 -7.66 -4.16 7.58
C GLU A 231 -7.57 -3.19 6.40
N ASN A 232 -6.64 -2.23 6.47
CA ASN A 232 -6.42 -1.25 5.42
C ASN A 232 -5.87 -1.89 4.15
N LEU A 233 -4.81 -2.67 4.26
CA LEU A 233 -4.15 -3.31 3.13
C LEU A 233 -5.05 -4.33 2.42
N VAL A 234 -5.83 -5.11 3.17
CA VAL A 234 -6.68 -6.17 2.60
C VAL A 234 -8.02 -5.63 2.06
N ARG A 235 -8.52 -4.50 2.58
CA ARG A 235 -9.84 -3.94 2.21
C ARG A 235 -9.81 -2.59 1.50
N HIS A 236 -8.62 -2.03 1.24
CA HIS A 236 -8.42 -0.73 0.59
C HIS A 236 -9.28 0.39 1.17
N ARG A 237 -9.24 0.54 2.51
CA ARG A 237 -9.99 1.57 3.25
C ARG A 237 -9.43 1.80 4.65
N ASP A 238 -9.67 2.96 5.23
CA ASP A 238 -9.25 3.23 6.60
C ASP A 238 -9.96 2.34 7.65
N TYR A 239 -9.20 1.93 8.66
CA TYR A 239 -9.67 1.11 9.77
C TYR A 239 -10.64 1.90 10.63
N ALA A 240 -11.94 1.61 10.49
CA ALA A 240 -13.02 2.42 11.07
C ALA A 240 -12.85 2.86 12.54
N PRO A 241 -12.32 2.05 13.48
CA PRO A 241 -12.06 2.50 14.85
C PRO A 241 -11.02 3.63 15.00
N TRP A 242 -10.19 3.89 13.98
CA TRP A 242 -9.17 4.93 13.96
C TRP A 242 -9.46 6.04 12.95
N ALA A 243 -10.59 6.00 12.24
CA ALA A 243 -10.91 6.95 11.17
C ALA A 243 -10.93 8.43 11.63
N ASP A 244 -11.31 8.70 12.89
CA ASP A 244 -11.29 10.07 13.46
C ASP A 244 -9.86 10.62 13.67
N TRP A 245 -8.83 9.78 13.56
CA TRP A 245 -7.41 10.12 13.70
C TRP A 245 -6.65 10.05 12.36
N ALA A 246 -7.36 9.80 11.25
CA ALA A 246 -6.81 9.77 9.91
C ALA A 246 -6.49 11.20 9.43
N GLU A 247 -5.22 11.47 9.13
CA GLU A 247 -4.79 12.71 8.49
C GLU A 247 -4.27 12.45 7.07
N SER A 248 -4.68 13.24 6.09
CA SER A 248 -4.10 13.17 4.75
C SER A 248 -2.60 13.49 4.76
N CYS A 249 -1.82 12.75 3.98
CA CYS A 249 -0.39 13.05 3.81
C CYS A 249 -0.21 14.39 3.07
N PRO A 250 0.75 15.24 3.47
CA PRO A 250 1.03 16.49 2.76
C PRO A 250 1.71 16.24 1.41
N LEU A 251 1.52 17.18 0.47
CA LEU A 251 2.28 17.25 -0.78
C LEU A 251 3.58 18.06 -0.64
N GLU A 252 3.74 18.85 0.44
CA GLU A 252 4.88 19.74 0.72
C GLU A 252 5.80 19.21 1.85
#